data_AF-A0A8S3IPA2-F1
#
_entry.id   AF-A0A8S3IPA2-F1
#
_cell.length_a   1.000
_cell.length_b   1.000
_cell.length_c   1.000
_cell.angle_alpha   90.00
_cell.angle_beta   90.00
_cell.angle_gamma   90.00
#
_symmetry.space_group_name_H-M   'P 1'
#
loop_
_entity.id
_entity.type
_entity.pdbx_description
1 polymer ?
#
loop_
_entity_poly.entity_id
_entity_poly.type
_entity_poly.pdbx_seq_one_letter_code
_entity_poly.pdbx_strand_id
1 'polypeptide(L)'
;EIPRNNVESIWTVEWTHKLEPVFVRNRELDPDIRWQYFGSHVGLIRLYPGREWDQNFAGFYNDYDPRVRPWYIGTTSGPKDIIIILDCSESMKSNGKFAIGTSIATVIINTLTRQDYVNIICAHESHWDDIGKWHVYKTEVLSCQQDTMVKATLAFKRDLKEKLATLKPGGTSEFETAFGTAFDLFQRKPKTGCQSILIFITDGQDTDGETVRCGAGQYTRSGYVPGPICKYNWTRYWSMVKQRQQFHARARIFSYLVKDNGQIFPGKLGNK
;
A
#
# COMPACT_ATOMS: atom_id res chain seq x y z
N GLU A 1 21.47 2.35 -4.90
CA GLU A 1 22.43 3.19 -5.64
C GLU A 1 22.32 2.88 -7.13
N ILE A 2 22.37 3.89 -8.00
CA ILE A 2 22.29 3.70 -9.46
C ILE A 2 23.73 3.50 -9.97
N PRO A 3 24.07 2.37 -10.61
CA PRO A 3 25.45 2.13 -11.04
C PRO A 3 25.86 3.13 -12.12
N ARG A 4 26.89 3.94 -11.83
CA ARG A 4 27.37 4.98 -12.77
C ARG A 4 27.91 4.39 -14.08
N ASN A 5 28.42 3.16 -14.03
CA ASN A 5 28.96 2.44 -15.18
C ASN A 5 27.89 1.68 -15.98
N ASN A 6 26.61 1.81 -15.62
CA ASN A 6 25.53 1.24 -16.41
C ASN A 6 25.41 2.02 -17.73
N VAL A 7 25.35 1.28 -18.85
CA VAL A 7 25.17 1.81 -20.19
C VAL A 7 24.00 2.79 -20.26
N GLU A 8 22.84 2.45 -19.69
CA GLU A 8 21.66 3.32 -19.71
C GLU A 8 21.87 4.63 -18.94
N SER A 9 22.64 4.59 -17.85
CA SER A 9 23.00 5.79 -17.09
C SER A 9 23.93 6.69 -17.89
N ILE A 10 24.94 6.13 -18.55
CA ILE A 10 25.89 6.86 -19.41
C ILE A 10 25.14 7.53 -20.57
N TRP A 11 24.31 6.77 -21.29
CA TRP A 11 23.48 7.33 -22.37
C TRP A 11 22.56 8.44 -21.87
N THR A 12 21.97 8.26 -20.69
CA THR A 12 21.11 9.27 -20.08
C THR A 12 21.86 10.57 -19.81
N VAL A 13 23.08 10.50 -19.27
CA VAL A 13 23.92 11.69 -19.06
C VAL A 13 24.22 12.38 -20.39
N GLU A 14 24.56 11.61 -21.43
CA GLU A 14 24.93 12.14 -22.74
C GLU A 14 23.79 12.91 -23.41
N TRP A 15 22.60 12.32 -23.55
CA TRP A 15 21.51 13.01 -24.24
C TRP A 15 20.95 14.18 -23.42
N THR A 16 20.96 14.08 -22.09
CA THR A 16 20.49 15.16 -21.21
C THR A 16 21.44 16.36 -21.17
N HIS A 17 22.66 16.25 -21.71
CA HIS A 17 23.58 17.38 -21.88
C HIS A 17 22.97 18.51 -22.71
N LYS A 18 22.10 18.17 -23.66
CA LYS A 18 21.40 19.13 -24.52
C LYS A 18 20.41 20.03 -23.77
N LEU A 19 20.10 19.73 -22.50
CA LEU A 19 19.24 20.57 -21.66
C LEU A 19 19.97 21.79 -21.10
N GLU A 20 21.29 21.74 -20.96
CA GLU A 20 22.09 22.82 -20.39
C GLU A 20 21.90 24.18 -21.09
N PRO A 21 22.03 24.29 -22.44
CA PRO A 21 21.82 25.57 -23.12
C PRO A 21 20.38 26.09 -22.98
N VAL A 22 19.40 25.19 -22.81
CA VAL A 22 18.00 25.57 -22.57
C VAL A 22 17.86 26.16 -21.17
N PHE A 23 18.48 25.54 -20.16
CA PHE A 23 18.45 26.06 -18.79
C PHE A 23 19.12 27.43 -18.67
N VAL A 24 20.28 27.60 -19.31
CA VAL A 24 20.98 28.89 -19.39
C VAL A 24 20.07 29.94 -20.02
N ARG A 25 19.53 29.66 -21.22
CA ARG A 25 18.64 30.58 -21.93
C ARG A 25 17.40 30.96 -21.11
N ASN A 26 16.78 30.01 -20.42
CA ASN A 26 15.61 30.28 -19.59
C ASN A 26 15.94 31.28 -18.46
N ARG A 27 17.12 31.13 -17.83
CA ARG A 27 17.57 32.05 -16.78
C ARG A 27 17.96 33.42 -17.32
N GLU A 28 18.48 33.49 -18.53
CA GLU A 28 18.76 34.76 -19.21
C GLU A 28 17.47 35.51 -19.55
N LEU A 29 16.43 34.79 -19.97
CA LEU A 29 15.12 35.37 -20.30
C LEU A 29 14.34 35.78 -19.05
N ASP A 30 14.45 35.01 -17.96
CA ASP A 30 13.81 35.26 -16.69
C ASP A 30 14.81 35.09 -15.53
N PRO A 31 15.42 36.19 -15.07
CA PRO A 31 16.36 36.18 -13.95
C PRO A 31 15.75 35.73 -12.61
N ASP A 32 14.42 35.74 -12.47
CA ASP A 32 13.74 35.33 -11.23
C ASP A 32 13.61 33.80 -11.10
N ILE A 33 13.93 33.04 -12.16
CA ILE A 33 13.97 31.58 -12.12
C ILE A 33 15.04 31.11 -11.14
N ARG A 34 14.60 30.47 -10.04
CA ARG A 34 15.48 29.95 -9.00
C ARG A 34 16.22 28.68 -9.42
N TRP A 35 15.45 27.62 -9.67
CA TRP A 35 15.97 26.28 -9.94
C TRP A 35 15.23 25.67 -11.13
N GLN A 36 16.01 25.08 -12.03
CA GLN A 36 15.50 24.25 -13.12
C GLN A 36 16.04 22.84 -12.91
N TYR A 37 15.19 21.84 -13.07
CA TYR A 37 15.60 20.47 -12.81
C TYR A 37 14.94 19.49 -13.77
N PHE A 38 15.66 18.42 -14.05
CA PHE A 38 15.20 17.29 -14.84
C PHE A 38 15.48 16.00 -14.08
N GLY A 39 14.49 15.12 -13.97
CA GLY A 39 14.65 13.77 -13.43
C GLY A 39 14.37 12.73 -14.50
N SER A 40 15.28 11.78 -14.63
CA SER A 40 15.15 10.64 -15.54
C SER A 40 14.46 9.46 -14.87
N HIS A 41 13.84 8.59 -15.68
CA HIS A 41 13.30 7.29 -15.24
C HIS A 41 14.39 6.32 -14.73
N VAL A 42 15.64 6.53 -15.14
CA VAL A 42 16.82 5.82 -14.63
C VAL A 42 17.19 6.29 -13.22
N GLY A 43 16.68 7.44 -12.79
CA GLY A 43 16.92 8.05 -11.47
C GLY A 43 18.06 9.07 -11.43
N LEU A 44 18.56 9.49 -12.60
CA LEU A 44 19.48 10.62 -12.73
C LEU A 44 18.73 11.95 -12.58
N ILE A 45 19.36 12.94 -11.94
CA ILE A 45 18.85 14.31 -11.85
C ILE A 45 19.87 15.30 -12.41
N ARG A 46 19.40 16.29 -13.17
CA ARG A 46 20.14 17.50 -13.52
C ARG A 46 19.51 18.70 -12.82
N LEU A 47 20.34 19.58 -12.27
CA LEU A 47 19.91 20.82 -11.64
C LEU A 47 20.71 21.98 -12.23
N TYR A 48 20.00 23.07 -12.52
CA TYR A 48 20.59 24.32 -12.95
C TYR A 48 20.06 25.48 -12.09
N PRO A 49 20.94 26.36 -11.56
CA PRO A 49 22.40 26.28 -11.64
C PRO A 49 22.92 25.05 -10.87
N GLY A 50 24.08 24.54 -11.27
CA GLY A 50 24.73 23.43 -10.56
C GLY A 50 25.07 23.83 -9.13
N ARG A 51 24.88 22.91 -8.19
CA ARG A 51 25.30 23.07 -6.79
C ARG A 51 25.94 21.79 -6.29
N GLU A 52 26.80 21.92 -5.29
CA GLU A 52 27.29 20.77 -4.55
C GLU A 52 26.13 20.12 -3.77
N TRP A 53 26.15 18.79 -3.70
CA TRP A 53 25.11 18.04 -3.04
C TRP A 53 25.32 18.05 -1.52
N ASP A 54 24.25 18.22 -0.76
CA ASP A 54 24.32 18.32 0.69
C ASP A 54 24.85 16.99 1.30
N GLN A 55 25.77 17.10 2.25
CA GLN A 55 26.32 15.96 3.00
C GLN A 55 25.63 15.82 4.37
N ASN A 56 25.60 14.60 4.91
CA ASN A 56 25.15 14.31 6.26
C ASN A 56 26.25 14.64 7.29
N PHE A 57 25.96 14.50 8.58
CA PHE A 57 26.90 14.81 9.67
C PHE A 57 28.19 13.97 9.64
N ALA A 58 28.20 12.87 8.89
CA ALA A 58 29.34 11.97 8.70
C ALA A 58 30.07 12.19 7.35
N GLY A 59 29.72 13.24 6.60
CA GLY A 59 30.37 13.60 5.33
C GLY A 59 29.91 12.80 4.11
N PHE A 60 28.87 11.96 4.23
CA PHE A 60 28.31 11.24 3.09
C PHE A 60 27.22 12.05 2.41
N TYR A 61 27.15 12.01 1.08
CA TYR A 61 26.08 12.67 0.33
C TYR A 61 24.71 12.14 0.74
N ASN A 62 23.75 13.06 0.90
CA ASN A 62 22.37 12.69 1.21
C ASN A 62 21.74 11.93 0.04
N ASP A 63 21.08 10.80 0.34
CA ASP A 63 20.38 10.01 -0.65
C ASP A 63 19.27 10.81 -1.34
N TYR A 64 19.30 10.80 -2.67
CA TYR A 64 18.28 11.45 -3.48
C TYR A 64 17.97 10.68 -4.74
N ASP A 65 16.72 10.27 -4.85
CA ASP A 65 16.16 9.67 -6.06
C ASP A 65 15.01 10.57 -6.55
N PRO A 66 15.08 11.14 -7.77
CA PRO A 66 14.01 11.98 -8.31
C PRO A 66 12.70 11.21 -8.46
N ARG A 67 12.73 9.89 -8.69
CA ARG A 67 11.56 9.08 -9.04
C ARG A 67 10.56 8.93 -7.91
N VAL A 68 11.04 9.05 -6.67
CA VAL A 68 10.21 8.98 -5.47
C VAL A 68 9.78 10.36 -4.98
N ARG A 69 10.15 11.44 -5.68
CA ARG A 69 9.82 12.82 -5.24
C ARG A 69 8.40 13.18 -5.67
N PRO A 70 7.66 13.95 -4.85
CA PRO A 70 6.28 14.34 -5.17
C PRO A 70 6.13 15.04 -6.52
N TRP A 71 7.11 15.87 -6.92
CA TRP A 71 7.09 16.59 -8.20
C TRP A 71 7.23 15.63 -9.40
N TYR A 72 7.94 14.51 -9.25
CA TYR A 72 8.11 13.50 -10.29
C TYR A 72 6.91 12.55 -10.34
N ILE A 73 6.44 12.09 -9.18
CA ILE A 73 5.29 11.17 -9.10
C ILE A 73 4.01 11.84 -9.61
N GLY A 74 3.83 13.13 -9.29
CA GLY A 74 2.66 13.91 -9.69
C GLY A 74 2.53 14.08 -11.20
N THR A 75 3.65 14.20 -11.92
CA THR A 75 3.64 14.31 -13.39
C THR A 75 3.56 12.97 -14.10
N THR A 76 4.07 11.89 -13.49
CA THR A 76 4.15 10.58 -14.16
C THR A 76 2.91 9.71 -13.98
N SER A 77 2.25 9.76 -12.81
CA SER A 77 1.21 8.77 -12.47
C SER A 77 -0.24 9.30 -12.50
N GLY A 78 -0.45 10.61 -12.65
CA GLY A 78 -1.77 11.24 -12.54
C GLY A 78 -2.43 11.03 -11.16
N PRO A 79 -3.60 11.65 -10.91
CA PRO A 79 -4.34 11.46 -9.68
C PRO A 79 -4.91 10.04 -9.57
N LYS A 80 -4.84 9.44 -8.38
CA LYS A 80 -5.27 8.06 -8.12
C LYS A 80 -6.05 7.93 -6.81
N ASP A 81 -6.99 6.99 -6.82
CA ASP A 81 -7.80 6.54 -5.69
C ASP A 81 -7.29 5.16 -5.26
N ILE A 82 -6.63 5.07 -4.11
CA ILE A 82 -6.04 3.83 -3.60
C ILE A 82 -6.80 3.32 -2.38
N ILE A 83 -7.17 2.04 -2.37
CA ILE A 83 -7.62 1.36 -1.15
C ILE A 83 -6.68 0.20 -0.87
N ILE A 84 -6.11 0.17 0.33
CA ILE A 84 -5.25 -0.92 0.80
C ILE A 84 -6.08 -1.80 1.73
N ILE A 85 -6.29 -3.06 1.36
CA ILE A 85 -6.82 -4.08 2.27
C ILE A 85 -5.62 -4.80 2.87
N LEU A 86 -5.45 -4.66 4.18
CA LEU A 86 -4.42 -5.34 4.95
C LEU A 86 -5.08 -6.48 5.74
N ASP A 87 -4.60 -7.70 5.54
CA ASP A 87 -4.92 -8.83 6.39
C ASP A 87 -4.39 -8.58 7.81
N CYS A 88 -5.31 -8.53 8.76
CA CYS A 88 -5.03 -8.29 10.16
C CYS A 88 -5.31 -9.54 11.01
N SER A 89 -5.53 -10.70 10.42
CA SER A 89 -5.83 -11.93 11.14
C SER A 89 -4.64 -12.45 11.95
N GLU A 90 -4.89 -13.40 12.84
CA GLU A 90 -3.86 -14.02 13.70
C GLU A 90 -2.76 -14.71 12.87
N SER A 91 -3.05 -15.19 11.65
CA SER A 91 -2.07 -15.83 10.74
C SER A 91 -0.84 -14.94 10.44
N MET A 92 -1.07 -13.61 10.45
CA MET A 92 -0.08 -12.57 10.16
C MET A 92 0.87 -12.29 11.34
N LYS A 93 0.55 -12.77 12.55
CA LYS A 93 1.37 -12.53 13.76
C LYS A 93 2.73 -13.22 13.72
N SER A 94 2.80 -14.37 13.07
CA SER A 94 4.02 -15.18 12.99
C SER A 94 5.05 -14.60 12.01
N ASN A 95 6.34 -14.86 12.27
CA ASN A 95 7.45 -14.64 11.34
C ASN A 95 7.56 -13.22 10.75
N GLY A 96 7.09 -12.20 11.49
CA GLY A 96 7.17 -10.80 11.03
C GLY A 96 6.29 -10.46 9.83
N LYS A 97 5.35 -11.33 9.43
CA LYS A 97 4.50 -11.10 8.25
C LYS A 97 3.73 -9.78 8.36
N PHE A 98 3.12 -9.54 9.52
CA PHE A 98 2.39 -8.29 9.75
C PHE A 98 3.29 -7.04 9.65
N ALA A 99 4.53 -7.11 10.14
CA ALA A 99 5.50 -6.02 10.02
C ALA A 99 5.87 -5.74 8.55
N ILE A 100 6.00 -6.78 7.73
CA ILE A 100 6.23 -6.63 6.29
C ILE A 100 5.01 -6.00 5.62
N GLY A 101 3.79 -6.47 5.92
CA GLY A 101 2.56 -5.93 5.33
C GLY A 101 2.33 -4.45 5.66
N THR A 102 2.52 -4.05 6.91
CA THR A 102 2.45 -2.64 7.35
C THR A 102 3.56 -1.78 6.74
N SER A 103 4.77 -2.32 6.55
CA SER A 103 5.88 -1.64 5.86
C SER A 103 5.53 -1.36 4.40
N ILE A 104 4.94 -2.32 3.70
CA ILE A 104 4.49 -2.16 2.31
C ILE A 104 3.40 -1.10 2.20
N ALA A 105 2.39 -1.15 3.07
CA ALA A 105 1.36 -0.11 3.13
C ALA A 105 1.97 1.29 3.36
N THR A 106 2.96 1.39 4.26
CA THR A 106 3.70 2.64 4.52
C THR A 106 4.46 3.15 3.30
N VAL A 107 5.13 2.26 2.56
CA VAL A 107 5.83 2.61 1.31
C VAL A 107 4.83 3.16 0.31
N ILE A 108 3.69 2.50 0.11
CA ILE A 108 2.63 2.97 -0.80
C ILE A 108 2.17 4.37 -0.39
N ILE A 109 1.85 4.60 0.89
CA ILE A 109 1.40 5.92 1.40
C ILE A 109 2.45 7.01 1.12
N ASN A 110 3.73 6.70 1.28
CA ASN A 110 4.81 7.67 1.03
C ASN A 110 4.88 8.10 -0.45
N THR A 111 4.49 7.24 -1.39
CA THR A 111 4.43 7.58 -2.83
C THR A 111 3.26 8.49 -3.20
N LEU A 112 2.26 8.66 -2.31
CA LEU A 112 1.06 9.41 -2.63
C LEU A 112 1.28 10.93 -2.58
N THR A 113 0.69 11.61 -3.55
CA THR A 113 0.69 13.07 -3.67
C THR A 113 -0.58 13.66 -3.08
N ARG A 114 -0.63 14.99 -2.89
CA ARG A 114 -1.82 15.67 -2.39
C ARG A 114 -3.03 15.53 -3.32
N GLN A 115 -2.85 15.15 -4.59
CA GLN A 115 -3.96 14.96 -5.53
C GLN A 115 -4.64 13.60 -5.38
N ASP A 116 -4.02 12.68 -4.66
CA ASP A 116 -4.48 11.30 -4.50
C ASP A 116 -5.46 11.15 -3.32
N TYR A 117 -6.32 10.13 -3.38
CA TYR A 117 -7.16 9.68 -2.27
C TYR A 117 -6.73 8.31 -1.82
N VAL A 118 -6.79 8.07 -0.51
CA VAL A 118 -6.35 6.82 0.10
C VAL A 118 -7.23 6.43 1.28
N ASN A 119 -7.44 5.14 1.47
CA ASN A 119 -7.88 4.54 2.73
C ASN A 119 -7.20 3.17 2.92
N ILE A 120 -7.19 2.72 4.17
CA ILE A 120 -6.69 1.38 4.54
C ILE A 120 -7.82 0.68 5.28
N ILE A 121 -8.01 -0.61 5.00
CA ILE A 121 -9.00 -1.47 5.65
C ILE A 121 -8.23 -2.60 6.33
N CYS A 122 -8.47 -2.77 7.63
CA CYS A 122 -7.95 -3.90 8.40
C CYS A 122 -8.95 -5.04 8.31
N ALA A 123 -8.62 -6.09 7.57
CA ALA A 123 -9.48 -7.24 7.35
C ALA A 123 -9.28 -8.24 8.48
N HIS A 124 -10.21 -8.25 9.44
CA HIS A 124 -10.28 -9.26 10.49
C HIS A 124 -11.67 -9.30 11.15
N GLU A 125 -11.99 -10.39 11.84
CA GLU A 125 -13.26 -10.56 12.56
C GLU A 125 -13.09 -11.24 13.92
N SER A 126 -14.09 -11.03 14.78
CA SER A 126 -14.16 -11.62 16.12
C SER A 126 -14.16 -13.15 16.06
N HIS A 127 -13.56 -13.78 17.07
CA HIS A 127 -13.44 -15.23 17.14
C HIS A 127 -13.45 -15.75 18.58
N TRP A 128 -13.71 -17.06 18.72
CA TRP A 128 -13.52 -17.78 19.97
C TRP A 128 -12.11 -18.36 20.02
N ASP A 129 -11.53 -18.51 21.21
CA ASP A 129 -10.30 -19.29 21.38
C ASP A 129 -10.58 -20.75 21.79
N ASP A 130 -9.50 -21.53 21.90
CA ASP A 130 -9.48 -22.93 22.31
C ASP A 130 -9.90 -23.15 23.77
N ILE A 131 -10.05 -22.09 24.56
CA ILE A 131 -10.49 -22.13 25.96
C ILE A 131 -11.92 -21.55 26.10
N GLY A 132 -12.52 -21.10 25.00
CA GLY A 132 -13.90 -20.59 24.97
C GLY A 132 -14.05 -19.14 25.39
N LYS A 133 -12.99 -18.35 25.29
CA LYS A 133 -13.06 -16.89 25.42
C LYS A 133 -13.33 -16.25 24.06
N TRP A 134 -14.25 -15.29 24.05
CA TRP A 134 -14.57 -14.48 22.88
C TRP A 134 -13.60 -13.29 22.79
N HIS A 135 -12.98 -13.10 21.62
CA HIS A 135 -12.12 -11.96 21.32
C HIS A 135 -12.77 -11.08 20.27
N VAL A 136 -12.95 -9.80 20.62
CA VAL A 136 -13.66 -8.84 19.79
C VAL A 136 -12.71 -8.20 18.79
N TYR A 137 -13.01 -8.35 17.52
CA TYR A 137 -12.37 -7.68 16.39
C TYR A 137 -13.45 -7.27 15.39
N LYS A 138 -13.17 -6.27 14.57
CA LYS A 138 -14.12 -5.83 13.56
C LYS A 138 -13.36 -5.25 12.37
N THR A 139 -13.76 -5.64 11.18
CA THR A 139 -13.23 -5.04 9.96
C THR A 139 -13.60 -3.55 9.92
N GLU A 140 -12.58 -2.69 9.91
CA GLU A 140 -12.75 -1.24 9.93
C GLU A 140 -11.79 -0.54 8.97
N VAL A 141 -12.22 0.64 8.52
CA VAL A 141 -11.35 1.56 7.78
C VAL A 141 -10.49 2.29 8.80
N LEU A 142 -9.17 2.29 8.65
CA LEU A 142 -8.27 2.94 9.61
C LEU A 142 -8.44 4.46 9.65
N SER A 143 -9.07 5.06 8.64
CA SER A 143 -9.33 6.50 8.61
C SER A 143 -10.39 6.90 9.65
N CYS A 144 -10.37 8.15 10.10
CA CYS A 144 -11.48 8.71 10.89
C CYS A 144 -12.78 8.80 10.08
N GLN A 145 -12.69 8.76 8.75
CA GLN A 145 -13.84 8.75 7.84
C GLN A 145 -14.09 7.32 7.36
N GLN A 146 -15.06 6.63 7.96
CA GLN A 146 -15.40 5.25 7.62
C GLN A 146 -16.04 5.12 6.23
N ASP A 147 -16.80 6.14 5.85
CA ASP A 147 -17.68 6.10 4.68
C ASP A 147 -17.11 6.78 3.43
N THR A 148 -15.96 7.43 3.54
CA THR A 148 -15.37 8.22 2.44
C THR A 148 -13.85 8.09 2.41
N MET A 149 -13.27 8.22 1.21
CA MET A 149 -11.81 8.26 1.08
C MET A 149 -11.24 9.61 1.53
N VAL A 150 -10.07 9.58 2.14
CA VAL A 150 -9.36 10.81 2.55
C VAL A 150 -8.32 11.21 1.51
N LYS A 151 -8.17 12.52 1.32
CA LYS A 151 -7.11 13.07 0.48
C LYS A 151 -5.75 12.85 1.14
N ALA A 152 -4.74 12.43 0.38
CA ALA A 152 -3.40 12.09 0.87
C ALA A 152 -2.55 13.33 1.24
N THR A 153 -3.09 14.17 2.14
CA THR A 153 -2.39 15.30 2.75
C THR A 153 -1.31 14.82 3.72
N LEU A 154 -0.34 15.69 4.07
CA LEU A 154 0.71 15.33 5.01
C LEU A 154 0.16 14.86 6.37
N ALA A 155 -0.91 15.50 6.85
CA ALA A 155 -1.55 15.14 8.11
C ALA A 155 -2.20 13.75 8.05
N PHE A 156 -3.04 13.47 7.04
CA PHE A 156 -3.68 12.16 6.88
C PHE A 156 -2.66 11.05 6.60
N LYS A 157 -1.61 11.32 5.83
CA LYS A 157 -0.53 10.36 5.63
C LYS A 157 0.21 10.04 6.93
N ARG A 158 0.38 11.02 7.83
CA ARG A 158 0.98 10.79 9.14
C ARG A 158 0.06 9.97 10.05
N ASP A 159 -1.22 10.33 10.13
CA ASP A 159 -2.24 9.60 10.90
C ASP A 159 -2.33 8.13 10.50
N LEU A 160 -2.44 7.84 9.19
CA LEU A 160 -2.49 6.46 8.70
C LEU A 160 -1.22 5.67 9.05
N LYS A 161 -0.04 6.29 9.00
CA LYS A 161 1.23 5.63 9.36
C LYS A 161 1.33 5.36 10.86
N GLU A 162 0.89 6.30 11.69
CA GLU A 162 0.83 6.10 13.14
C GLU A 162 -0.11 4.94 13.49
N LYS A 163 -1.30 4.89 12.87
CA LYS A 163 -2.24 3.78 13.06
C LYS A 163 -1.67 2.44 12.62
N LEU A 164 -1.02 2.38 11.44
CA LEU A 164 -0.33 1.18 10.97
C LEU A 164 0.75 0.70 11.95
N ALA A 165 1.50 1.63 12.55
CA ALA A 165 2.55 1.29 13.52
C ALA A 165 1.99 0.75 14.84
N THR A 166 0.79 1.18 15.25
CA THR A 166 0.12 0.72 16.47
C THR A 166 -0.76 -0.52 16.28
N LEU A 167 -1.08 -0.86 15.02
CA LEU A 167 -1.97 -1.96 14.68
C LEU A 167 -1.38 -3.29 15.13
N LYS A 168 -2.22 -4.21 15.58
CA LYS A 168 -1.81 -5.56 15.98
C LYS A 168 -2.64 -6.59 15.23
N PRO A 169 -2.02 -7.65 14.71
CA PRO A 169 -2.76 -8.75 14.12
C PRO A 169 -3.52 -9.51 15.22
N GLY A 170 -4.72 -9.97 14.88
CA GLY A 170 -5.59 -10.76 15.72
C GLY A 170 -6.96 -10.92 15.07
N GLY A 171 -7.69 -11.96 15.46
CA GLY A 171 -8.95 -12.28 14.82
C GLY A 171 -8.80 -13.26 13.66
N THR A 172 -9.93 -13.53 13.02
CA THR A 172 -10.06 -14.36 11.83
C THR A 172 -9.95 -13.53 10.56
N SER A 173 -9.56 -14.13 9.44
CA SER A 173 -9.56 -13.45 8.14
C SER A 173 -10.98 -13.13 7.67
N GLU A 174 -11.28 -11.85 7.44
CA GLU A 174 -12.61 -11.37 6.98
C GLU A 174 -12.49 -10.52 5.70
N PHE A 175 -12.33 -11.21 4.57
CA PHE A 175 -12.12 -10.54 3.28
C PHE A 175 -13.41 -10.12 2.59
N GLU A 176 -14.53 -10.83 2.79
CA GLU A 176 -15.82 -10.52 2.14
C GLU A 176 -16.29 -9.11 2.51
N THR A 177 -16.28 -8.81 3.81
CA THR A 177 -16.61 -7.47 4.33
C THR A 177 -15.60 -6.41 3.90
N ALA A 178 -14.30 -6.73 3.93
CA ALA A 178 -13.25 -5.79 3.54
C ALA A 178 -13.32 -5.39 2.06
N PHE A 179 -13.50 -6.36 1.15
CA PHE A 179 -13.68 -6.10 -0.27
C PHE A 179 -15.00 -5.37 -0.53
N GLY A 180 -16.10 -5.76 0.14
CA GLY A 180 -17.37 -5.04 0.05
C GLY A 180 -17.21 -3.56 0.39
N THR A 181 -16.59 -3.27 1.53
CA THR A 181 -16.30 -1.91 2.00
C THR A 181 -15.40 -1.15 1.02
N ALA A 182 -14.38 -1.80 0.45
CA ALA A 182 -13.50 -1.19 -0.54
C ALA A 182 -14.25 -0.78 -1.82
N PHE A 183 -15.10 -1.66 -2.35
CA PHE A 183 -15.90 -1.35 -3.54
C PHE A 183 -16.92 -0.25 -3.28
N ASP A 184 -17.48 -0.19 -2.07
CA ASP A 184 -18.41 0.87 -1.68
C ASP A 184 -17.70 2.22 -1.58
N LEU A 185 -16.49 2.26 -0.98
CA LEU A 185 -15.65 3.45 -0.91
C LEU A 185 -15.28 3.98 -2.30
N PHE A 186 -14.95 3.11 -3.26
CA PHE A 186 -14.67 3.54 -4.65
C PHE A 186 -15.88 4.17 -5.35
N GLN A 187 -17.11 3.87 -4.92
CA GLN A 187 -18.32 4.46 -5.50
C GLN A 187 -18.63 5.83 -4.92
N ARG A 188 -18.21 6.10 -3.69
CA ARG A 188 -18.51 7.33 -2.96
C ARG A 188 -17.57 8.47 -3.35
N LYS A 189 -18.00 9.69 -3.04
CA LYS A 189 -17.21 10.93 -3.15
C LYS A 189 -16.79 11.37 -1.74
N PRO A 190 -15.66 12.08 -1.57
CA PRO A 190 -14.74 12.56 -2.61
C PRO A 190 -13.80 11.47 -3.16
N LYS A 191 -13.47 11.60 -4.45
CA LYS A 191 -12.51 10.77 -5.18
C LYS A 191 -11.97 11.52 -6.40
N THR A 192 -10.82 11.09 -6.94
CA THR A 192 -10.29 11.61 -8.20
C THR A 192 -11.15 11.18 -9.40
N GLY A 193 -11.58 9.92 -9.43
CA GLY A 193 -12.31 9.35 -10.58
C GLY A 193 -11.44 9.01 -11.79
N CYS A 194 -10.11 9.17 -11.70
CA CYS A 194 -9.19 8.87 -12.80
C CYS A 194 -8.74 7.40 -12.78
N GLN A 195 -8.03 7.01 -11.73
CA GLN A 195 -7.52 5.65 -11.58
C GLN A 195 -7.92 5.11 -10.21
N SER A 196 -8.63 3.99 -10.19
CA SER A 196 -8.94 3.26 -8.96
C SER A 196 -8.02 2.05 -8.85
N ILE A 197 -7.35 1.91 -7.70
CA ILE A 197 -6.38 0.84 -7.45
C ILE A 197 -6.69 0.23 -6.08
N LEU A 198 -6.93 -1.07 -6.06
CA LEU A 198 -7.09 -1.84 -4.84
C LEU A 198 -5.81 -2.67 -4.63
N ILE A 199 -5.21 -2.56 -3.45
CA ILE A 199 -4.01 -3.32 -3.08
C ILE A 199 -4.40 -4.24 -1.93
N PHE A 200 -4.28 -5.55 -2.14
CA PHE A 200 -4.59 -6.56 -1.13
C PHE A 200 -3.29 -7.17 -0.60
N ILE A 201 -3.06 -7.10 0.71
CA ILE A 201 -1.86 -7.61 1.37
C ILE A 201 -2.28 -8.70 2.35
N THR A 202 -1.82 -9.93 2.14
CA THR A 202 -2.13 -11.10 2.98
C THR A 202 -0.95 -12.07 2.97
N ASP A 203 -0.93 -13.04 3.88
CA ASP A 203 -0.02 -14.18 3.78
C ASP A 203 -0.54 -15.29 2.86
N GLY A 204 -1.81 -15.20 2.43
CA GLY A 204 -2.46 -16.16 1.53
C GLY A 204 -2.58 -17.56 2.11
N GLN A 205 -2.53 -17.71 3.43
CA GLN A 205 -2.64 -18.99 4.12
C GLN A 205 -3.86 -19.00 5.05
N ASP A 206 -4.66 -20.05 4.97
CA ASP A 206 -5.72 -20.33 5.93
C ASP A 206 -5.12 -21.00 7.18
N THR A 207 -4.27 -20.26 7.89
CA THR A 207 -3.58 -20.73 9.09
C THR A 207 -3.67 -19.69 10.19
N ASP A 208 -4.88 -19.41 10.66
CA ASP A 208 -5.09 -18.60 11.87
C ASP A 208 -4.61 -19.33 13.14
N GLY A 209 -4.24 -20.61 13.02
CA GLY A 209 -3.64 -21.42 14.06
C GLY A 209 -4.65 -22.33 14.77
N GLU A 210 -4.12 -23.21 15.62
CA GLU A 210 -4.92 -24.15 16.42
C GLU A 210 -5.64 -23.49 17.61
N THR A 211 -5.47 -22.20 17.85
CA THR A 211 -6.17 -21.48 18.93
C THR A 211 -7.43 -20.79 18.44
N VAL A 212 -7.50 -20.42 17.15
CA VAL A 212 -8.61 -19.63 16.60
C VAL A 212 -9.81 -20.52 16.23
N ARG A 213 -11.02 -20.12 16.66
CA ARG A 213 -12.27 -20.85 16.45
C ARG A 213 -13.37 -19.95 15.89
N CYS A 214 -14.03 -20.43 14.84
CA CYS A 214 -15.11 -19.71 14.15
C CYS A 214 -16.50 -20.02 14.73
N GLY A 215 -16.58 -20.83 15.78
CA GLY A 215 -17.82 -21.13 16.49
C GLY A 215 -17.58 -21.34 17.97
N ALA A 216 -18.63 -21.15 18.76
CA ALA A 216 -18.59 -21.41 20.19
C ALA A 216 -18.32 -22.90 20.45
N GLY A 217 -17.49 -23.19 21.45
CA GLY A 217 -17.35 -24.55 21.96
C GLY A 217 -18.49 -24.94 22.90
N GLN A 218 -18.40 -26.14 23.43
CA GLN A 218 -19.43 -26.73 24.29
C GLN A 218 -18.80 -27.37 25.52
N TYR A 219 -19.43 -27.18 26.68
CA TYR A 219 -19.04 -27.87 27.90
C TYR A 219 -19.65 -29.28 27.93
N THR A 220 -18.80 -30.28 28.03
CA THR A 220 -19.19 -31.69 28.21
C THR A 220 -18.85 -32.16 29.62
N ARG A 221 -19.33 -33.34 30.02
CA ARG A 221 -18.96 -33.97 31.31
C ARG A 221 -17.45 -34.18 31.47
N SER A 222 -16.71 -34.24 30.36
CA SER A 222 -15.26 -34.49 30.32
C SER A 222 -14.43 -33.20 30.26
N GLY A 223 -15.07 -32.03 30.20
CA GLY A 223 -14.41 -30.73 30.02
C GLY A 223 -14.95 -29.93 28.83
N TYR A 224 -14.30 -28.78 28.57
CA TYR A 224 -14.62 -27.91 27.45
C TYR A 224 -14.12 -28.51 26.14
N VAL A 225 -15.02 -28.59 25.15
CA VAL A 225 -14.70 -28.98 23.78
C VAL A 225 -14.70 -27.70 22.93
N PRO A 226 -13.55 -27.30 22.36
CA PRO A 226 -13.47 -26.12 21.51
C PRO A 226 -14.40 -26.22 20.30
N GLY A 227 -14.84 -25.07 19.79
CA GLY A 227 -15.61 -25.01 18.56
C GLY A 227 -14.82 -25.47 17.32
N PRO A 228 -15.39 -25.30 16.12
CA PRO A 228 -14.69 -25.63 14.88
C PRO A 228 -13.55 -24.64 14.60
N ILE A 229 -12.43 -25.17 14.10
CA ILE A 229 -11.35 -24.36 13.51
C ILE A 229 -11.90 -23.64 12.28
N CYS A 230 -11.48 -22.40 12.09
CA CYS A 230 -11.83 -21.62 10.92
C CYS A 230 -11.33 -22.29 9.64
N LYS A 231 -12.18 -22.31 8.62
CA LYS A 231 -11.83 -22.79 7.28
C LYS A 231 -12.38 -21.81 6.26
N TYR A 232 -11.49 -21.19 5.50
CA TYR A 232 -11.83 -20.19 4.51
C TYR A 232 -11.97 -20.82 3.12
N ASN A 233 -13.09 -20.51 2.46
CA ASN A 233 -13.30 -20.90 1.09
C ASN A 233 -12.84 -19.79 0.15
N TRP A 234 -11.57 -19.84 -0.25
CA TRP A 234 -10.97 -18.89 -1.20
C TRP A 234 -11.76 -18.77 -2.51
N THR A 235 -12.34 -19.86 -3.01
CA THR A 235 -13.19 -19.86 -4.22
C THR A 235 -14.41 -18.96 -4.10
N ARG A 236 -15.01 -18.87 -2.91
CA ARG A 236 -16.12 -17.97 -2.65
C ARG A 236 -15.69 -16.50 -2.68
N TYR A 237 -14.53 -16.18 -2.09
CA TYR A 237 -13.98 -14.82 -2.19
C TYR A 237 -13.64 -14.47 -3.65
N TRP A 238 -13.12 -15.43 -4.43
CA TRP A 238 -12.84 -15.24 -5.85
C TRP A 238 -14.07 -14.89 -6.67
N SER A 239 -15.16 -15.65 -6.49
CA SER A 239 -16.38 -15.42 -7.25
C SER A 239 -17.00 -14.07 -6.91
N MET A 240 -17.02 -13.71 -5.62
CA MET A 240 -17.54 -12.44 -5.13
C MET A 240 -16.75 -11.25 -5.71
N VAL A 241 -15.41 -11.29 -5.62
CA VAL A 241 -14.59 -10.18 -6.13
C VAL A 241 -14.70 -10.06 -7.65
N LYS A 242 -14.71 -11.18 -8.39
CA LYS A 242 -14.94 -11.16 -9.85
C LYS A 242 -16.29 -10.56 -10.21
N GLN A 243 -17.35 -10.93 -9.50
CA GLN A 243 -18.68 -10.37 -9.71
C GLN A 243 -18.69 -8.87 -9.44
N ARG A 244 -18.20 -8.42 -8.28
CA ARG A 244 -18.18 -7.00 -7.92
C ARG A 244 -17.29 -6.16 -8.85
N GLN A 245 -16.19 -6.71 -9.36
CA GLN A 245 -15.33 -6.02 -10.33
C GLN A 245 -16.00 -5.81 -11.69
N GLN A 246 -16.97 -6.65 -12.07
CA GLN A 246 -17.76 -6.46 -13.29
C GLN A 246 -18.79 -5.31 -13.15
N PHE A 247 -19.34 -5.12 -11.95
CA PHE A 247 -20.42 -4.15 -11.69
C PHE A 247 -19.96 -2.81 -11.11
N HIS A 248 -18.83 -2.77 -10.40
CA HIS A 248 -18.33 -1.58 -9.74
C HIS A 248 -17.05 -1.08 -10.40
N ALA A 249 -16.72 0.21 -10.17
CA ALA A 249 -15.63 0.96 -10.80
C ALA A 249 -14.43 0.07 -11.16
N ARG A 250 -13.90 0.21 -12.39
CA ARG A 250 -12.78 -0.55 -12.99
C ARG A 250 -11.47 -0.42 -12.17
N ALA A 251 -11.51 -0.86 -10.92
CA ALA A 251 -10.40 -0.84 -10.00
C ALA A 251 -9.45 -1.96 -10.43
N ARG A 252 -8.19 -1.58 -10.62
CA ARG A 252 -7.12 -2.55 -10.84
C ARG A 252 -6.77 -3.14 -9.49
N ILE A 253 -6.91 -4.45 -9.35
CA ILE A 253 -6.59 -5.17 -8.12
C ILE A 253 -5.17 -5.71 -8.25
N PHE A 254 -4.34 -5.42 -7.26
CA PHE A 254 -3.02 -6.00 -7.07
C PHE A 254 -2.98 -6.72 -5.74
N SER A 255 -2.31 -7.87 -5.71
CA SER A 255 -2.11 -8.60 -4.46
C SER A 255 -0.65 -8.78 -4.15
N TYR A 256 -0.32 -8.60 -2.88
CA TYR A 256 0.99 -8.86 -2.34
C TYR A 256 0.90 -9.99 -1.33
N LEU A 257 1.64 -11.06 -1.59
CA LEU A 257 1.82 -12.14 -0.65
C LEU A 257 3.04 -11.87 0.22
N VAL A 258 2.84 -11.88 1.54
CA VAL A 258 3.94 -11.70 2.49
C VAL A 258 4.79 -12.98 2.63
N LYS A 259 4.32 -14.10 2.06
CA LYS A 259 5.02 -15.38 2.04
C LYS A 259 4.90 -16.03 0.66
N ASP A 260 6.01 -16.59 0.15
CA ASP A 260 6.10 -17.16 -1.20
C ASP A 260 5.17 -18.36 -1.44
N ASN A 261 4.75 -19.05 -0.37
CA ASN A 261 3.92 -20.26 -0.42
C ASN A 261 2.42 -19.97 -0.17
N GLY A 262 1.97 -18.72 -0.25
CA GLY A 262 0.56 -18.34 -0.13
C GLY A 262 -0.22 -18.55 -1.43
N GLN A 263 -1.56 -18.68 -1.36
CA GLN A 263 -2.40 -18.68 -2.56
C GLN A 263 -2.45 -17.28 -3.18
N ILE A 264 -2.01 -17.15 -4.44
CA ILE A 264 -1.98 -15.87 -5.16
C ILE A 264 -3.39 -15.40 -5.50
N PHE A 265 -3.71 -14.14 -5.18
CA PHE A 265 -4.94 -13.48 -5.60
C PHE A 265 -4.83 -13.06 -7.10
N PRO A 266 -5.83 -13.32 -7.97
CA PRO A 266 -5.90 -12.76 -9.31
C PRO A 266 -5.79 -11.23 -9.30
N GLY A 267 -4.63 -10.77 -9.76
CA GLY A 267 -4.20 -9.39 -9.79
C GLY A 267 -2.72 -9.34 -10.09
N LYS A 268 -2.34 -9.75 -11.32
CA LYS A 268 -0.95 -9.62 -11.75
C LYS A 268 -0.60 -8.14 -11.77
N LEU A 269 0.32 -7.71 -10.90
CA LEU A 269 1.31 -6.73 -11.34
C LEU A 269 1.94 -7.37 -12.57
N GLY A 270 1.85 -6.69 -13.71
CA GLY A 270 2.17 -7.27 -15.01
C GLY A 270 3.42 -8.13 -14.94
N ASN A 271 3.35 -9.32 -15.54
CA ASN A 271 4.54 -10.09 -15.86
C ASN A 271 5.52 -9.15 -16.59
N LYS A 272 6.66 -8.87 -15.97
CA LYS A 272 7.97 -8.78 -16.61
C LYS A 272 9.04 -8.93 -15.54
#